data_AF-B6TSM9-F1
#
_entry.id   AF-B6TSM9-F1
#
_cell.length_a   1.000
_cell.length_b   1.000
_cell.length_c   1.000
_cell.angle_alpha   90.00
_cell.angle_beta   90.00
_cell.angle_gamma   90.00
#
_symmetry.space_group_name_H-M   'P 1'
#
loop_
_entity.id
_entity.type
_entity.pdbx_description
1 polymer ?
#
loop_
_entity_poly.entity_id
_entity_poly.type
_entity_poly.pdbx_seq_one_letter_code
_entity_poly.pdbx_strand_id
1 'polypeptide(L)'
;MEDDGSFEQPNEDTSGIHKIAKDNSQELYLGCQNYSKLRFLVCLLHIKLLGGWTDRSFDLLVDLLVDALPKGSALPRNFHEAKKVVKSVGVGYTTIHACENDCILFWKEHEKYYSCSVCSVSRWKLEKKESRWCWGPSASEGPQKHDLTMFSK
;
A
#
# COMPACT_ATOMS: atom_id res chain seq x y z
N MET A 1 -9.56 -5.23 54.57
CA MET A 1 -8.99 -6.51 54.09
C MET A 1 -10.08 -7.23 53.34
N GLU A 2 -9.73 -8.11 52.40
CA GLU A 2 -10.55 -8.43 51.20
C GLU A 2 -10.60 -7.16 50.32
N ASP A 3 -9.81 -7.00 49.26
CA ASP A 3 -9.09 -7.94 48.36
C ASP A 3 -10.01 -8.64 47.36
N ASP A 4 -10.36 -7.89 46.31
CA ASP A 4 -11.22 -8.27 45.18
C ASP A 4 -10.38 -8.50 43.90
N GLY A 5 -9.33 -9.34 44.02
CA GLY A 5 -8.28 -9.51 43.00
C GLY A 5 -8.75 -10.11 41.66
N SER A 6 -9.31 -9.30 40.78
CA SER A 6 -9.72 -9.71 39.43
C SER A 6 -8.51 -10.01 38.53
N PHE A 7 -8.15 -11.29 38.46
CA PHE A 7 -7.27 -11.82 37.41
C PHE A 7 -8.06 -11.92 36.08
N GLU A 8 -8.19 -10.79 35.40
CA GLU A 8 -8.56 -10.76 33.97
C GLU A 8 -7.54 -11.61 33.18
N GLN A 9 -7.93 -12.81 32.78
CA GLN A 9 -7.07 -13.71 32.01
C GLN A 9 -6.78 -13.06 30.65
N PRO A 10 -5.50 -12.94 30.22
CA PRO A 10 -5.18 -12.47 28.88
C PRO A 10 -5.79 -13.41 27.83
N ASN A 11 -6.87 -12.97 27.20
CA ASN A 11 -7.48 -13.71 26.10
C ASN A 11 -6.48 -13.80 24.93
N GLU A 12 -6.61 -14.84 24.09
CA GLU A 12 -5.62 -15.14 23.06
C GLU A 12 -5.49 -14.00 22.03
N ASP A 13 -6.56 -13.21 21.84
CA ASP A 13 -6.59 -12.01 21.00
C ASP A 13 -5.74 -10.84 21.55
N THR A 14 -5.72 -10.60 22.87
CA THR A 14 -4.89 -9.52 23.46
C THR A 14 -3.40 -9.74 23.24
N SER A 15 -2.95 -10.99 23.13
CA SER A 15 -1.57 -11.32 22.73
C SER A 15 -1.25 -10.78 21.34
N GLY A 16 -2.15 -10.98 20.37
CA GLY A 16 -2.04 -10.46 19.01
C GLY A 16 -2.07 -8.93 18.95
N ILE A 17 -3.04 -8.31 19.63
CA ILE A 17 -3.20 -6.85 19.67
C ILE A 17 -2.00 -6.17 20.34
N HIS A 18 -1.52 -6.71 21.47
CA HIS A 18 -0.35 -6.17 22.18
C HIS A 18 0.94 -6.31 21.35
N LYS A 19 1.10 -7.40 20.60
CA LYS A 19 2.20 -7.55 19.65
C LYS A 19 2.15 -6.50 18.55
N ILE A 20 0.98 -6.31 17.92
CA ILE A 20 0.78 -5.27 16.90
C ILE A 20 1.10 -3.88 17.47
N ALA A 21 0.59 -3.54 18.66
CA ALA A 21 0.87 -2.28 19.33
C ALA A 21 2.38 -2.06 19.62
N LYS A 22 3.10 -3.12 20.01
CA LYS A 22 4.54 -3.09 20.25
C LYS A 22 5.34 -2.87 18.95
N ASP A 23 5.00 -3.59 17.89
CA ASP A 23 5.65 -3.46 16.58
C ASP A 23 5.35 -2.08 15.93
N ASN A 24 4.18 -1.48 16.22
CA ASN A 24 3.80 -0.13 15.78
C ASN A 24 4.55 1.00 16.50
N SER A 25 4.85 0.77 17.78
CA SER A 25 5.57 1.71 18.66
C SER A 25 7.07 1.72 18.41
N GLN A 26 7.59 0.83 17.55
CA GLN A 26 9.01 0.78 17.21
C GLN A 26 9.44 2.11 16.54
N GLU A 27 10.52 2.71 17.05
CA GLU A 27 11.17 3.88 16.47
C GLU A 27 11.59 3.60 15.01
N LEU A 28 11.61 4.64 14.16
CA LEU A 28 12.06 4.50 12.76
C LEU A 28 13.52 3.99 12.66
N TYR A 29 14.37 4.49 13.56
CA TYR A 29 15.74 4.09 13.87
C TYR A 29 15.99 4.42 15.35
N LEU A 30 17.04 3.86 15.95
CA LEU A 30 17.40 4.07 17.37
C LEU A 30 17.52 5.57 17.74
N GLY A 31 16.71 6.02 18.69
CA GLY A 31 16.64 7.41 19.16
C GLY A 31 15.70 8.32 18.35
N CYS A 32 14.90 7.79 17.42
CA CYS A 32 14.00 8.60 16.60
C CYS A 32 12.70 8.98 17.32
N GLN A 33 12.75 10.03 18.13
CA GLN A 33 11.58 10.52 18.91
C GLN A 33 10.45 11.10 18.04
N ASN A 34 10.75 11.57 16.82
CA ASN A 34 9.78 12.28 15.96
C ASN A 34 8.85 11.34 15.15
N TYR A 35 9.29 10.11 14.86
CA TYR A 35 8.57 9.17 14.01
C TYR A 35 8.76 7.72 14.47
N SER A 36 7.65 7.04 14.78
CA SER A 36 7.65 5.58 14.75
C SER A 36 7.71 5.08 13.30
N LYS A 37 8.22 3.86 13.13
CA LYS A 37 8.27 3.15 11.86
C LYS A 37 6.93 3.15 11.14
N LEU A 38 5.84 2.82 11.83
CA LEU A 38 4.50 2.80 11.25
C LEU A 38 4.09 4.18 10.73
N ARG A 39 4.24 5.23 11.55
CA ARG A 39 3.87 6.61 11.20
C ARG A 39 4.60 7.07 9.94
N PHE A 40 5.90 6.78 9.85
CA PHE A 40 6.72 7.12 8.70
C PHE A 40 6.23 6.43 7.40
N LEU A 41 5.93 5.13 7.47
CA LEU A 41 5.43 4.38 6.32
C LEU A 41 4.02 4.81 5.88
N VAL A 42 3.13 5.11 6.83
CA VAL A 42 1.80 5.69 6.53
C VAL A 42 1.95 7.02 5.79
N CYS A 43 2.82 7.92 6.26
CA CYS A 43 3.11 9.19 5.59
C CYS A 43 3.70 8.99 4.18
N LEU A 44 4.68 8.10 4.01
CA LEU A 44 5.29 7.76 2.71
C LEU A 44 4.27 7.24 1.70
N LEU A 45 3.42 6.30 2.11
CA LEU A 45 2.39 5.71 1.24
C LEU A 45 1.29 6.74 0.90
N HIS A 46 1.01 7.69 1.79
CA HIS A 46 0.10 8.80 1.53
C HIS A 46 0.70 9.83 0.55
N ILE A 47 2.00 10.16 0.68
CA ILE A 47 2.73 11.03 -0.26
C ILE A 47 2.76 10.40 -1.66
N LYS A 48 3.07 9.09 -1.76
CA LYS A 48 3.03 8.33 -3.02
C LYS A 48 1.66 8.46 -3.71
N LEU A 49 0.59 8.29 -2.94
CA LEU A 49 -0.80 8.34 -3.42
C LEU A 49 -1.17 9.76 -3.91
N LEU A 50 -0.91 10.80 -3.11
CA LEU A 50 -1.24 12.18 -3.44
C LEU A 50 -0.39 12.74 -4.59
N GLY A 51 0.87 12.29 -4.72
CA GLY A 51 1.78 12.71 -5.77
C GLY A 51 1.63 11.94 -7.09
N GLY A 52 0.81 10.88 -7.16
CA GLY A 52 0.69 10.02 -8.35
C GLY A 52 1.95 9.21 -8.67
N TRP A 53 2.77 8.88 -7.67
CA TRP A 53 4.09 8.27 -7.87
C TRP A 53 3.97 6.79 -8.30
N THR A 54 4.74 6.40 -9.32
CA THR A 54 4.89 4.99 -9.74
C THR A 54 5.58 4.16 -8.65
N ASP A 55 5.38 2.84 -8.65
CA ASP A 55 6.04 1.93 -7.69
C ASP A 55 7.56 2.04 -7.79
N ARG A 56 8.11 2.03 -9.02
CA ARG A 56 9.55 2.25 -9.26
C ARG A 56 10.08 3.56 -8.67
N SER A 57 9.33 4.66 -8.76
CA SER A 57 9.76 5.94 -8.17
C SER A 57 9.69 5.97 -6.64
N PHE A 58 8.80 5.18 -6.04
CA PHE A 58 8.73 4.99 -4.60
C PHE A 58 9.88 4.12 -4.08
N ASP A 59 10.17 3.02 -4.78
CA ASP A 59 11.25 2.09 -4.40
C ASP A 59 12.62 2.81 -4.42
N LEU A 60 12.89 3.61 -5.45
CA LEU A 60 14.10 4.45 -5.54
C LEU A 60 14.21 5.50 -4.41
N LEU A 61 13.09 6.04 -3.91
CA LEU A 61 13.12 6.91 -2.71
C LEU A 61 13.41 6.08 -1.45
N VAL A 62 12.84 4.88 -1.35
CA VAL A 62 13.04 4.00 -0.18
C VAL A 62 14.49 3.53 -0.08
N ASP A 63 15.12 3.16 -1.20
CA ASP A 63 16.56 2.84 -1.23
C ASP A 63 17.41 4.04 -0.76
N LEU A 64 17.14 5.25 -1.29
CA LEU A 64 17.83 6.49 -0.87
C LEU A 64 17.62 6.80 0.62
N LEU A 65 16.43 6.52 1.18
CA LEU A 65 16.14 6.70 2.60
C LEU A 65 16.82 5.64 3.48
N VAL A 66 17.05 4.42 2.99
CA VAL A 66 17.83 3.39 3.68
C VAL A 66 19.29 3.81 3.78
N ASP A 67 19.87 4.33 2.70
CA ASP A 67 21.27 4.81 2.68
C ASP A 67 21.47 6.11 3.47
N ALA A 68 20.47 7.00 3.52
CA ALA A 68 20.55 8.29 4.22
C ALA A 68 20.27 8.22 5.74
N LEU A 69 19.63 7.16 6.24
CA LEU A 69 19.29 7.02 7.66
C LEU A 69 20.38 6.29 8.47
N PRO A 70 20.43 6.47 9.81
CA PRO A 70 21.34 5.73 10.67
C PRO A 70 21.15 4.21 10.57
N LYS A 71 22.26 3.47 10.59
CA LYS A 71 22.25 2.00 10.58
C LYS A 71 21.35 1.44 11.68
N GLY A 72 20.42 0.56 11.30
CA GLY A 72 19.33 0.09 12.16
C GLY A 72 17.97 0.72 11.84
N SER A 73 17.89 1.60 10.84
CA SER A 73 16.61 2.03 10.25
C SER A 73 15.80 0.83 9.75
N ALA A 74 14.63 0.61 10.34
CA ALA A 74 13.85 -0.62 10.14
C ALA A 74 12.89 -0.52 8.93
N LEU A 75 13.34 0.09 7.83
CA LEU A 75 12.56 0.32 6.62
C LEU A 75 12.29 -0.97 5.81
N PRO A 76 11.17 -1.04 5.07
CA PRO A 76 10.92 -2.05 4.04
C PRO A 76 11.82 -1.79 2.81
N ARG A 77 11.97 -2.79 1.94
CA ARG A 77 12.78 -2.70 0.71
C ARG A 77 12.06 -2.10 -0.50
N ASN A 78 10.73 -1.97 -0.45
CA ASN A 78 9.90 -1.53 -1.57
C ASN A 78 8.47 -1.22 -1.13
N PHE A 79 7.66 -0.68 -2.06
CA PHE A 79 6.23 -0.41 -1.90
C PHE A 79 5.42 -1.62 -1.43
N HIS A 80 5.69 -2.82 -1.95
CA HIS A 80 4.93 -4.01 -1.58
C HIS A 80 5.17 -4.41 -0.12
N GLU A 81 6.42 -4.39 0.35
CA GLU A 81 6.76 -4.60 1.75
C GLU A 81 6.18 -3.50 2.65
N ALA A 82 6.26 -2.23 2.25
CA ALA A 82 5.66 -1.12 2.99
C ALA A 82 4.13 -1.32 3.16
N LYS A 83 3.42 -1.62 2.07
CA LYS A 83 1.99 -1.90 2.03
C LYS A 83 1.64 -3.16 2.85
N LYS A 84 2.51 -4.18 2.87
CA LYS A 84 2.35 -5.39 3.69
C LYS A 84 2.49 -5.09 5.19
N VAL A 85 3.47 -4.29 5.61
CA VAL A 85 3.66 -3.87 7.01
C VAL A 85 2.42 -3.11 7.48
N VAL A 86 2.00 -2.05 6.79
CA VAL A 86 0.85 -1.25 7.23
C VAL A 86 -0.46 -2.05 7.18
N LYS A 87 -0.64 -2.96 6.21
CA LYS A 87 -1.79 -3.89 6.19
C LYS A 87 -1.79 -4.88 7.36
N SER A 88 -0.63 -5.41 7.78
CA SER A 88 -0.55 -6.34 8.93
C SER A 88 -0.95 -5.73 10.27
N VAL A 89 -1.04 -4.39 10.32
CA VAL A 89 -1.42 -3.60 11.50
C VAL A 89 -2.93 -3.33 11.56
N GLY A 90 -3.70 -3.78 10.56
CA GLY A 90 -5.15 -3.55 10.50
C GLY A 90 -5.54 -2.18 9.94
N VAL A 91 -4.58 -1.34 9.54
CA VAL A 91 -4.86 -0.11 8.78
C VAL A 91 -5.36 -0.52 7.39
N GLY A 92 -6.67 -0.39 7.20
CA GLY A 92 -7.37 -0.83 6.00
C GLY A 92 -6.96 -0.05 4.76
N TYR A 93 -6.61 -0.77 3.69
CA TYR A 93 -6.46 -0.22 2.35
C TYR A 93 -7.53 -0.78 1.42
N THR A 94 -8.19 0.10 0.67
CA THR A 94 -9.04 -0.27 -0.45
C THR A 94 -8.31 0.08 -1.75
N THR A 95 -7.91 -0.95 -2.50
CA THR A 95 -7.46 -0.75 -3.90
C THR A 95 -8.64 -0.40 -4.77
N ILE A 96 -8.61 0.78 -5.37
CA ILE A 96 -9.59 1.26 -6.33
C ILE A 96 -8.94 1.16 -7.72
N HIS A 97 -9.57 0.46 -8.64
CA HIS A 97 -9.12 0.42 -10.03
C HIS A 97 -9.29 1.81 -10.66
N ALA A 98 -8.26 2.33 -11.33
CA ALA A 98 -8.40 3.49 -12.20
C ALA A 98 -8.76 3.06 -13.64
N CYS A 99 -9.22 4.01 -14.44
CA CYS A 99 -9.15 3.95 -15.89
C CYS A 99 -7.67 3.94 -16.34
N GLU A 100 -7.30 3.18 -17.39
CA GLU A 100 -5.92 3.13 -17.90
C GLU A 100 -5.42 4.49 -18.44
N ASN A 101 -6.34 5.35 -18.87
CA ASN A 101 -6.08 6.75 -19.24
C ASN A 101 -6.37 7.75 -18.07
N ASP A 102 -6.38 7.28 -16.82
CA ASP A 102 -6.64 8.02 -15.57
C ASP A 102 -7.94 8.87 -15.51
N CYS A 103 -8.86 8.72 -16.46
CA CYS A 103 -10.02 9.62 -16.60
C CYS A 103 -11.07 9.51 -15.45
N ILE A 104 -11.21 8.32 -14.85
CA ILE A 104 -12.10 8.07 -13.70
C ILE A 104 -11.49 7.03 -12.75
N LEU A 105 -11.94 7.05 -11.49
CA LEU A 105 -11.82 5.95 -10.55
C LEU A 105 -13.09 5.09 -10.58
N PHE A 106 -12.94 3.76 -10.58
CA PHE A 106 -14.07 2.82 -10.49
C PHE A 106 -14.55 2.66 -9.03
N TRP A 107 -15.07 3.75 -8.45
CA TRP A 107 -15.52 3.85 -7.05
C TRP A 107 -16.89 4.51 -6.94
N LYS A 108 -17.62 4.24 -5.85
CA LYS A 108 -18.97 4.75 -5.56
C LYS A 108 -19.91 4.59 -6.77
N GLU A 109 -20.36 5.68 -7.36
CA GLU A 109 -21.22 5.72 -8.56
C GLU A 109 -20.62 5.04 -9.80
N HIS A 110 -19.29 4.91 -9.88
CA HIS A 110 -18.59 4.19 -10.95
C HIS A 110 -18.14 2.78 -10.54
N GLU A 111 -18.43 2.31 -9.32
CA GLU A 111 -18.00 1.00 -8.82
C GLU A 111 -18.51 -0.17 -9.68
N LYS A 112 -19.68 -0.02 -10.30
CA LYS A 112 -20.30 -1.05 -11.15
C LYS A 112 -19.97 -0.93 -12.64
N TYR A 113 -19.13 0.04 -13.02
CA TYR A 113 -18.80 0.25 -14.43
C TYR A 113 -17.74 -0.77 -14.90
N TYR A 114 -17.96 -1.32 -16.10
CA TYR A 114 -17.06 -2.25 -16.79
C TYR A 114 -16.10 -1.54 -17.78
N SER A 115 -16.40 -0.29 -18.11
CA SER A 115 -15.59 0.59 -18.97
C SER A 115 -15.66 2.04 -18.47
N CYS A 116 -14.68 2.84 -18.88
CA CYS A 116 -14.62 4.25 -18.56
C CYS A 116 -15.72 5.04 -19.30
N SER A 117 -16.50 5.85 -18.58
CA SER A 117 -17.54 6.71 -19.16
C SER A 117 -17.01 7.86 -20.03
N VAL A 118 -15.72 8.20 -19.92
CA VAL A 118 -15.08 9.31 -20.66
C VAL A 118 -14.39 8.83 -21.94
N CYS A 119 -13.69 7.70 -21.89
CA CYS A 119 -12.85 7.22 -23.00
C CYS A 119 -13.19 5.79 -23.49
N SER A 120 -14.24 5.16 -22.96
CA SER A 120 -14.73 3.82 -23.31
C SER A 120 -13.76 2.64 -23.08
N VAL A 121 -12.53 2.88 -22.61
CA VAL A 121 -11.55 1.83 -22.29
C VAL A 121 -12.10 0.88 -21.21
N SER A 122 -11.88 -0.42 -21.36
CA SER A 122 -12.35 -1.43 -20.41
C SER A 122 -11.59 -1.37 -19.08
N ARG A 123 -12.31 -1.52 -17.97
CA ARG A 123 -11.75 -1.62 -16.60
C ARG A 123 -10.77 -2.77 -16.44
N TRP A 124 -11.06 -3.87 -17.11
CA TRP A 124 -10.25 -5.07 -17.10
C TRP A 124 -9.39 -5.10 -18.37
N LYS A 125 -8.08 -5.40 -18.23
CA LYS A 125 -7.26 -5.77 -19.39
C LYS A 125 -7.65 -7.17 -19.81
N LEU A 126 -8.16 -7.32 -21.03
CA LEU A 126 -8.40 -8.62 -21.63
C LEU A 126 -7.05 -9.33 -21.84
N GLU A 127 -6.89 -10.52 -21.27
CA GLU A 127 -5.78 -11.40 -21.64
C GLU A 127 -5.91 -11.75 -23.12
N LYS A 128 -4.89 -11.40 -23.93
CA LYS A 128 -4.82 -11.83 -25.32
C LYS A 128 -4.57 -13.34 -25.35
N LYS A 129 -5.64 -14.15 -25.40
CA LYS A 129 -5.54 -15.55 -25.79
C LYS A 129 -4.98 -15.61 -27.21
N GLU A 130 -3.79 -16.17 -27.34
CA GLU A 130 -2.97 -16.07 -28.55
C GLU A 130 -3.51 -16.98 -29.67
N SER A 131 -4.28 -16.40 -30.58
CA SER A 131 -4.81 -17.09 -31.77
C SER A 131 -4.04 -16.70 -33.05
N ARG A 132 -2.74 -17.04 -33.07
CA ARG A 132 -1.98 -17.48 -34.26
C ARG A 132 -1.91 -16.52 -35.49
N TRP A 133 -0.94 -15.60 -35.45
CA TRP A 133 -0.35 -14.85 -36.60
C TRP A 133 -1.30 -13.85 -37.32
N CYS A 134 -0.85 -12.76 -37.97
CA CYS A 134 0.40 -12.49 -38.69
C CYS A 134 1.29 -11.36 -38.11
N TRP A 135 2.48 -11.17 -38.71
CA TRP A 135 3.53 -10.23 -38.31
C TRP A 135 3.21 -8.74 -38.61
N GLY A 136 3.78 -7.85 -37.78
CA GLY A 136 3.91 -6.41 -38.01
C GLY A 136 4.61 -5.73 -36.83
N PRO A 137 5.82 -5.12 -36.98
CA PRO A 137 6.63 -4.72 -35.83
C PRO A 137 6.46 -3.24 -35.41
N SER A 138 5.83 -3.03 -34.25
CA SER A 138 6.03 -1.84 -33.42
C SER A 138 5.86 -2.23 -31.95
N ALA A 139 6.95 -2.34 -31.19
CA ALA A 139 6.86 -2.49 -29.75
C ALA A 139 6.65 -1.11 -29.11
N SER A 140 5.54 -0.92 -28.40
CA SER A 140 5.39 0.09 -27.37
C SER A 140 5.07 -0.60 -26.05
N GLU A 141 5.71 -0.14 -24.98
CA GLU A 141 5.64 -0.78 -23.67
C GLU A 141 4.22 -0.65 -23.08
N GLY A 142 3.63 -1.77 -22.67
CA GLY A 142 2.25 -1.79 -22.17
C GLY A 142 2.12 -0.99 -20.87
N PRO A 143 1.11 -0.09 -20.73
CA PRO A 143 0.97 0.72 -19.53
C PRO A 143 0.86 -0.12 -18.25
N GLN A 144 1.52 0.35 -17.19
CA GLN A 144 1.53 -0.30 -15.89
C GLN A 144 0.13 -0.25 -15.25
N LYS A 145 -0.09 -1.03 -14.18
CA LYS A 145 -1.40 -1.13 -13.53
C LYS A 145 -1.59 0.02 -12.53
N HIS A 146 -2.36 1.04 -12.91
CA HIS A 146 -2.65 2.19 -12.05
C HIS A 146 -3.76 1.86 -11.03
N ASP A 147 -3.45 0.98 -10.07
CA ASP A 147 -4.33 0.66 -8.94
C ASP A 147 -4.17 1.67 -7.80
N LEU A 148 -4.94 2.76 -7.85
CA LEU A 148 -4.93 3.81 -6.83
C LEU A 148 -5.39 3.24 -5.47
N THR A 149 -4.42 3.06 -4.58
CA THR A 149 -4.58 2.42 -3.27
C THR A 149 -4.92 3.48 -2.22
N MET A 150 -6.21 3.69 -1.95
CA MET A 150 -6.63 4.61 -0.88
C MET A 150 -6.59 3.93 0.50
N PHE A 151 -6.27 4.72 1.52
CA PHE A 151 -6.55 4.37 2.90
C PHE A 151 -8.07 4.39 3.13
N SER A 152 -8.62 3.38 3.79
CA SER A 152 -9.97 3.47 4.35
C SER A 152 -10.00 4.47 5.52
N LYS A 153 -11.16 5.07 5.75
CA LYS A 153 -11.41 6.09 6.77
C LYS A 153 -12.40 5.59 7.81
#